data_AF-A0A1S2MFL9-F1
#
_entry.id   AF-A0A1S2MFL9-F1
#
_cell.length_a   1.000
_cell.length_b   1.000
_cell.length_c   1.000
_cell.angle_alpha   90.00
_cell.angle_beta   90.00
_cell.angle_gamma   90.00
#
_symmetry.space_group_name_H-M   'P 1'
#
loop_
_entity.id
_entity.type
_entity.pdbx_description
1 polymer ?
#
loop_
_entity_poly.entity_id
_entity_poly.type
_entity_poly.pdbx_seq_one_letter_code
_entity_poly.pdbx_strand_id
1 'polypeptide(L)' 'MAKIGYARVSTQDQSLDGQIDTLEEYGCERIFSEKASGRKTKRTELDKCLDGSVAKLNL' A
#
# COMPACT_ATOMS: atom_id res chain seq x y z
N MET A 1 -9.40 15.74 2.22
CA MET A 1 -8.85 14.65 3.06
C MET A 1 -8.02 13.79 2.14
N ALA A 2 -6.69 13.70 2.35
CA ALA A 2 -5.86 12.88 1.48
C ALA A 2 -6.19 11.40 1.68
N LYS A 3 -6.48 10.69 0.58
CA LYS A 3 -6.77 9.24 0.63
C LYS A 3 -5.47 8.48 0.43
N ILE A 4 -5.23 7.49 1.28
CA ILE A 4 -4.07 6.62 1.19
C ILE A 4 -4.57 5.21 0.86
N GLY A 5 -4.00 4.61 -0.17
CA GLY A 5 -4.31 3.27 -0.64
C GLY A 5 -3.27 2.26 -0.19
N TYR A 6 -3.70 1.01 0.01
CA TYR A 6 -2.81 -0.11 0.33
C TYR A 6 -3.19 -1.33 -0.51
N ALA A 7 -2.21 -1.90 -1.20
CA ALA A 7 -2.34 -3.07 -2.06
C ALA A 7 -1.41 -4.20 -1.59
N ARG A 8 -1.88 -5.45 -1.66
CA ARG A 8 -1.08 -6.61 -1.25
C ARG A 8 -1.42 -7.86 -2.07
N VAL A 9 -0.37 -8.58 -2.47
CA VAL A 9 -0.48 -9.88 -3.14
C VAL A 9 0.40 -10.94 -2.47
N SER A 10 -0.06 -12.19 -2.48
CA SER A 10 0.58 -13.29 -1.75
C SER A 10 1.73 -13.98 -2.48
N THR A 11 1.89 -13.71 -3.77
CA THR A 11 2.75 -14.49 -4.67
C THR A 11 3.43 -13.55 -5.68
N GLN A 12 4.65 -13.86 -6.13
CA GLN A 12 5.37 -12.98 -7.06
C GLN A 12 4.68 -12.88 -8.43
N ASP A 13 4.06 -13.97 -8.88
CA ASP A 13 3.28 -14.05 -10.12
C ASP A 13 1.96 -13.30 -10.08
N GLN A 14 1.49 -12.87 -8.90
CA GLN A 14 0.32 -12.01 -8.81
C GLN A 14 0.71 -10.57 -9.07
N SER A 15 -0.03 -9.94 -9.98
CA SER A 15 0.10 -8.54 -10.36
C SER A 15 -0.59 -7.66 -9.32
N LEU A 16 0.09 -6.58 -8.93
CA LEU A 16 -0.47 -5.53 -8.08
C LEU A 16 -1.22 -4.47 -8.91
N ASP A 17 -1.02 -4.47 -10.23
CA ASP A 17 -1.44 -3.42 -11.15
C ASP A 17 -2.95 -3.18 -11.05
N GLY A 18 -3.79 -4.21 -11.09
CA GLY A 18 -5.24 -4.04 -10.95
C GLY A 18 -5.70 -3.49 -9.58
N GLN A 19 -4.97 -3.77 -8.50
CA GLN A 19 -5.26 -3.17 -7.19
C GLN A 19 -4.82 -1.70 -7.16
N ILE A 20 -3.68 -1.39 -7.78
CA ILE A 20 -3.15 -0.01 -7.87
C ILE A 20 -4.09 0.85 -8.71
N ASP A 21 -4.47 0.38 -9.90
CA ASP A 21 -5.40 1.08 -10.80
C ASP A 21 -6.71 1.42 -10.09
N THR A 22 -7.27 0.45 -9.34
CA THR A 22 -8.47 0.69 -8.54
C THR A 22 -8.22 1.77 -7.47
N LEU A 23 -7.08 1.74 -6.77
CA LEU A 23 -6.77 2.74 -5.75
C LEU A 23 -6.58 4.14 -6.36
N GLU A 24 -5.98 4.23 -7.55
CA GLU A 24 -5.85 5.48 -8.31
C GLU A 24 -7.21 6.02 -8.75
N GLU A 25 -8.09 5.16 -9.29
CA GLU A 25 -9.47 5.54 -9.67
C GLU A 25 -10.28 6.03 -8.47
N TYR A 26 -10.07 5.47 -7.28
CA TYR A 26 -10.68 5.93 -6.03
C TYR A 26 -10.13 7.28 -5.54
N GLY A 27 -9.07 7.79 -6.17
CA GLY A 27 -8.41 9.06 -5.85
C GLY A 27 -7.46 8.95 -4.67
N CYS A 28 -6.75 7.82 -4.52
CA CYS A 28 -5.67 7.70 -3.53
C CYS A 28 -4.43 8.46 -3.99
N GLU A 29 -3.95 9.41 -3.18
CA GLU A 29 -2.77 10.22 -3.50
C GLU A 29 -1.45 9.52 -3.16
N ARG A 30 -1.49 8.57 -2.20
CA ARG A 30 -0.34 7.72 -1.85
C ARG A 30 -0.79 6.28 -1.84
N ILE A 31 -0.09 5.42 -2.58
CA ILE A 31 -0.37 3.99 -2.65
C ILE A 31 0.84 3.23 -2.12
N PHE A 32 0.60 2.41 -1.10
CA PHE A 32 1.57 1.48 -0.55
C PHE A 32 1.31 0.09 -1.10
N SER A 33 2.35 -0.62 -1.51
CA SER A 33 2.18 -1.98 -2.04
C SER A 33 3.23 -2.93 -1.52
N GLU A 34 2.82 -4.17 -1.19
CA GLU A 34 3.75 -5.22 -0.77
C GLU A 34 3.42 -6.57 -1.38
N LYS A 35 4.48 -7.31 -1.73
CA LYS A 35 4.39 -8.73 -2.11
C LYS A 35 4.78 -9.59 -0.90
N ALA A 36 3.78 -10.14 -0.22
CA ALA A 36 3.98 -10.96 0.97
C ALA A 36 2.89 -12.01 1.10
N SER A 37 3.29 -13.28 1.26
CA SER A 37 2.34 -14.38 1.45
C SER A 37 1.42 -14.12 2.63
N GLY A 38 0.16 -14.57 2.55
CA GLY A 38 -0.83 -14.41 3.64
C GLY A 38 -0.34 -14.91 5.00
N ARG A 39 0.60 -15.87 5.01
CA ARG A 39 1.23 -16.41 6.22
C ARG A 39 2.23 -15.44 6.86
N LYS A 40 2.76 -14.47 6.11
CA LYS A 40 3.65 -13.41 6.63
C LYS A 40 2.82 -12.35 7.35
N THR A 41 2.94 -12.32 8.67
CA THR A 41 2.25 -11.40 9.58
C THR A 41 2.86 -10.01 9.64
N LYS A 42 4.14 -9.87 9.30
CA LYS A 42 4.82 -8.56 9.22
C LYS A 42 4.35 -7.81 7.97
N ARG A 43 3.72 -6.65 8.15
CA ARG A 43 3.12 -5.81 7.09
C ARG A 43 3.72 -4.41 7.11
N THR A 44 5.01 -4.34 6.84
CA THR A 44 5.80 -3.09 6.96
C THR A 44 5.21 -1.93 6.14
N GLU A 45 4.62 -2.22 4.97
CA GLU A 45 4.03 -1.17 4.12
C GLU A 45 2.65 -0.74 4.62
N LEU A 46 1.87 -1.67 5.22
CA LEU A 46 0.63 -1.31 5.92
C LEU A 46 0.93 -0.46 7.16
N ASP A 47 1.96 -0.83 7.92
CA ASP A 47 2.36 -0.07 9.11
C ASP A 47 2.76 1.36 8.72
N LYS A 48 3.51 1.54 7.61
CA LYS A 48 3.81 2.88 7.05
C LYS A 48 2.56 3.64 6.60
N CYS A 49 1.59 2.94 6.00
CA CYS A 49 0.32 3.52 5.58
C CYS A 49 -0.50 4.03 6.78
N LEU A 50 -0.48 3.30 7.90
CA LEU A 50 -1.26 3.60 9.10
C LEU A 50 -0.58 4.61 10.03
N ASP A 51 0.75 4.60 10.09
CA ASP A 51 1.52 5.41 11.03
C ASP A 51 1.36 6.91 10.76
N GLY A 52 1.04 7.34 9.53
CA GLY A 52 0.84 8.76 9.18
C GLY A 52 2.09 9.65 9.34
N SER A 53 3.13 9.19 10.04
CA SER A 53 4.40 9.87 10.31
C SER A 53 5.34 9.88 9.11
N VAL A 54 5.12 9.04 8.11
CA VAL A 54 5.81 9.10 6.81
C VAL A 54 5.34 10.28 5.94
N ALA A 55 4.45 11.14 6.45
CA ALA A 55 4.18 12.48 5.90
C ALA A 55 5.11 13.57 6.47
N LYS A 56 6.03 13.24 7.39
CA LYS A 56 7.02 14.16 7.97
C LYS A 56 8.46 13.89 7.55
N LEU A 57 8.68 13.35 6.35
CA LEU A 57 10.01 13.37 5.73
C LEU A 57 10.04 14.38 4.58
N ASN A 58 9.84 15.65 4.92
CA ASN A 58 10.59 16.78 4.40
C ASN A 58 10.24 18.01 5.23
N LEU A 59 11.27 18.48 5.96
CA LEU A 59 11.42 19.86 6.38
C LEU A 59 11.52 20.75 5.13
#